data_AF-A0A4R3I0U4-F1
#
_entry.id   AF-A0A4R3I0U4-F1
#
_cell.length_a   1.000
_cell.length_b   1.000
_cell.length_c   1.000
_cell.angle_alpha   90.00
_cell.angle_beta   90.00
_cell.angle_gamma   90.00
#
_symmetry.space_group_name_H-M   'P 1'
#
loop_
_entity.id
_entity.type
_entity.pdbx_description
1 polymer ?
#
loop_
_entity_poly.entity_id
_entity_poly.type
_entity_poly.pdbx_seq_one_letter_code
_entity_poly.pdbx_strand_id
1 'polypeptide(L)'
;MTLERLQTVILILGMLFLYFVIMPGQIDHIENARIVPATVPTISIWIIIIAAVFQLFSTKVSVKFNPTLCLRAAIFAIFVITSITIMTRFGFEYGAPILALGVMLGIGERRLHWLFLGSTVIPISVWLLVENVLDRVLM
;
A
#
# COMPACT_ATOMS: atom_id res chain seq x y z
N MET A 1 13.60 -7.51 24.23
CA MET A 1 12.81 -8.67 23.78
C MET A 1 11.29 -8.42 23.73
N THR A 2 10.73 -7.51 24.53
CA THR A 2 9.28 -7.22 24.52
C THR A 2 8.81 -6.39 23.33
N LEU A 3 9.60 -5.40 22.89
CA LEU A 3 9.19 -4.47 21.84
C LEU A 3 8.98 -5.14 20.46
N GLU A 4 9.82 -6.10 20.10
CA GLU A 4 9.70 -6.82 18.82
C GLU A 4 8.43 -7.67 18.79
N ARG A 5 8.17 -8.40 19.89
CA ARG A 5 6.95 -9.22 20.02
C ARG A 5 5.71 -8.34 20.00
N LEU A 6 5.76 -7.16 20.65
CA LEU A 6 4.67 -6.19 20.59
C LEU A 6 4.43 -5.70 19.16
N GLN A 7 5.48 -5.34 18.41
CA GLN A 7 5.37 -4.96 17.00
C GLN A 7 4.75 -6.08 16.15
N THR A 8 5.20 -7.32 16.33
CA THR A 8 4.68 -8.47 15.59
C THR A 8 3.20 -8.73 15.91
N VAL A 9 2.81 -8.63 17.19
CA VAL A 9 1.40 -8.76 17.60
C VAL A 9 0.55 -7.65 16.99
N ILE A 10 1.04 -6.40 17.01
CA ILE A 10 0.36 -5.26 16.36
C ILE A 10 0.19 -5.52 14.85
N LEU A 11 1.20 -6.07 14.18
CA LEU A 11 1.13 -6.40 12.75
C LEU A 11 0.06 -7.46 12.48
N ILE A 12 0.02 -8.54 13.28
CA ILE A 12 -1.00 -9.59 13.14
C ILE A 12 -2.40 -9.02 13.36
N LEU A 13 -2.60 -8.27 14.46
CA LEU A 13 -3.89 -7.66 14.77
C LEU A 13 -4.32 -6.65 13.70
N GLY A 14 -3.40 -5.85 13.17
CA GLY A 14 -3.67 -4.90 12.09
C GLY A 14 -4.09 -5.60 10.79
N MET A 15 -3.45 -6.73 10.44
CA MET A 15 -3.82 -7.51 9.26
C MET A 15 -5.19 -8.20 9.43
N LEU A 16 -5.51 -8.69 10.62
CA LEU A 16 -6.84 -9.23 10.93
C LEU A 16 -7.91 -8.13 10.90
N PHE A 17 -7.60 -6.94 11.41
CA PHE A 17 -8.49 -5.78 11.33
C PHE A 17 -8.76 -5.38 9.87
N LEU A 18 -7.71 -5.34 9.03
CA LEU A 18 -7.85 -5.11 7.59
C LEU A 18 -8.79 -6.13 6.95
N TYR A 19 -8.62 -7.42 7.27
CA TYR A 19 -9.40 -8.51 6.70
C TYR A 19 -10.88 -8.48 7.11
N PHE A 20 -11.17 -8.30 8.40
CA PHE A 20 -12.54 -8.40 8.92
C PHE A 20 -13.33 -7.09 8.87
N VAL A 21 -12.65 -5.93 8.91
CA VAL A 21 -13.32 -4.64 9.05
C VAL A 21 -13.24 -3.80 7.78
N ILE A 22 -12.04 -3.68 7.19
CA ILE A 22 -11.85 -2.78 6.04
C ILE A 22 -12.27 -3.46 4.74
N MET A 23 -11.78 -4.68 4.51
CA MET A 23 -11.96 -5.38 3.23
C MET A 23 -13.44 -5.60 2.84
N PRO A 24 -14.36 -5.98 3.74
CA PRO A 24 -15.77 -6.17 3.37
C PRO A 24 -16.45 -4.88 2.88
N GLY A 25 -15.99 -3.72 3.32
CA GLY A 25 -16.53 -2.42 2.91
C GLY A 25 -15.84 -1.80 1.69
N GLN A 26 -14.84 -2.47 1.11
CA GLN A 26 -14.02 -1.93 0.00
C GLN A 26 -14.01 -2.84 -1.23
N ILE A 27 -14.61 -4.03 -1.14
CA ILE A 27 -14.59 -5.01 -2.22
C ILE A 27 -16.00 -5.24 -2.74
N ASP A 28 -16.18 -4.96 -4.03
CA ASP A 28 -17.42 -5.29 -4.73
C ASP A 28 -17.57 -6.81 -4.87
N HIS A 29 -18.73 -7.31 -4.44
CA HIS A 29 -19.11 -8.70 -4.62
C HIS A 29 -19.60 -8.92 -6.06
N ILE A 30 -18.68 -9.27 -6.95
CA ILE A 30 -19.00 -9.61 -8.34
C ILE A 30 -19.00 -11.14 -8.47
N GLU A 31 -20.18 -11.76 -8.53
CA GLU A 31 -20.35 -13.22 -8.57
C GLU A 31 -19.80 -13.88 -9.84
N ASN A 32 -19.69 -13.15 -10.96
CA ASN A 32 -19.30 -13.68 -12.27
C ASN A 32 -17.90 -13.22 -12.76
N ALA A 33 -17.00 -12.84 -11.85
CA ALA A 33 -15.64 -12.45 -12.22
C ALA A 33 -14.70 -13.66 -12.33
N ARG A 34 -13.94 -13.76 -13.43
CA ARG A 34 -12.91 -14.82 -13.63
C ARG A 34 -11.84 -14.82 -12.52
N ILE A 35 -11.57 -13.64 -11.96
CA ILE A 35 -10.74 -13.44 -10.77
C ILE A 35 -11.55 -12.52 -9.86
N VAL A 36 -11.89 -13.01 -8.68
CA VAL A 36 -12.63 -12.23 -7.69
C VAL A 36 -11.71 -11.11 -7.18
N PRO A 37 -12.15 -9.85 -7.09
CA PRO A 37 -11.29 -8.75 -6.61
C PRO A 37 -10.69 -9.00 -5.22
N ALA A 38 -11.36 -9.82 -4.41
CA ALA A 38 -10.90 -10.28 -3.09
C ALA A 38 -9.65 -11.17 -3.11
N THR A 39 -9.32 -11.83 -4.22
CA THR A 39 -8.31 -12.90 -4.23
C THR A 39 -6.91 -12.38 -3.86
N VAL A 40 -6.44 -11.32 -4.52
CA VAL A 40 -5.09 -10.78 -4.30
C VAL A 40 -4.91 -10.16 -2.90
N PRO A 41 -5.83 -9.30 -2.40
CA PRO A 41 -5.74 -8.77 -1.04
C PRO A 41 -5.75 -9.88 0.02
N THR A 42 -6.65 -10.87 -0.11
CA THR A 42 -6.76 -11.98 0.85
C THR A 42 -5.47 -12.77 0.94
N ILE A 43 -4.89 -13.17 -0.20
CA ILE A 43 -3.63 -13.92 -0.23
C ILE A 43 -2.50 -13.12 0.41
N SER A 44 -2.40 -11.83 0.07
CA SER A 44 -1.35 -10.94 0.60
C SER A 44 -1.43 -10.82 2.13
N ILE A 45 -2.65 -10.64 2.67
CA ILE A 45 -2.89 -10.58 4.12
C ILE A 45 -2.43 -11.88 4.79
N TRP A 46 -2.82 -13.04 4.25
CA TRP A 46 -2.44 -14.34 4.84
C TRP A 46 -0.94 -14.58 4.80
N ILE A 47 -0.26 -14.22 3.70
CA ILE A 47 1.21 -14.32 3.62
C ILE A 47 1.88 -13.47 4.71
N ILE A 48 1.41 -12.24 4.92
CA ILE A 48 1.96 -11.35 5.96
C ILE A 48 1.69 -11.91 7.35
N ILE A 49 0.47 -12.42 7.61
CA ILE A 49 0.13 -13.03 8.91
C ILE A 49 1.04 -14.24 9.18
N ILE A 50 1.22 -15.13 8.21
CA ILE A 50 2.08 -16.32 8.36
C ILE A 50 3.53 -15.90 8.63
N ALA A 51 4.05 -14.93 7.88
CA ALA A 51 5.39 -14.40 8.10
C ALA A 51 5.55 -13.77 9.50
N ALA A 52 4.54 -13.02 9.96
CA ALA A 52 4.53 -12.42 11.29
C ALA A 52 4.49 -13.47 12.40
N VAL A 53 3.68 -14.52 12.24
CA VAL A 53 3.65 -15.65 13.18
C VAL A 53 5.03 -16.32 13.24
N PHE A 54 5.67 -16.57 12.10
CA PHE A 54 7.02 -17.12 12.07
C PHE A 54 8.04 -16.20 12.77
N GLN A 55 7.94 -14.89 12.54
CA GLN A 55 8.79 -13.89 13.20
C GLN A 55 8.66 -13.90 14.73
N LEU A 56 7.46 -14.18 15.26
CA LEU A 56 7.18 -14.25 16.70
C LEU A 56 8.01 -15.33 17.40
N PHE A 57 8.22 -16.46 16.72
CA PHE A 57 8.98 -17.59 17.24
C PHE A 57 10.47 -17.55 16.88
N SER A 58 10.84 -16.97 15.75
CA SER A 58 12.21 -17.02 15.21
C SER A 58 13.13 -15.89 15.69
N THR A 59 12.57 -14.75 16.12
CA THR A 59 13.38 -13.55 16.36
C THR A 59 14.12 -13.58 17.71
N LYS A 60 15.45 -13.46 17.66
CA LYS A 60 16.35 -13.22 18.81
C LYS A 60 17.10 -11.89 18.72
N VAL A 61 16.81 -11.10 17.69
CA VAL A 61 17.45 -9.81 17.45
C VAL A 61 16.96 -8.81 18.49
N SER A 62 17.65 -7.68 18.64
CA SER A 62 17.16 -6.57 19.46
C SER A 62 16.87 -5.39 18.55
N VAL A 63 15.61 -5.01 18.43
CA VAL A 63 15.20 -3.76 17.78
C VAL A 63 15.86 -2.60 18.53
N LYS A 64 16.80 -1.95 17.84
CA LYS A 64 17.35 -0.66 18.26
C LYS A 64 16.39 0.42 17.79
N PHE A 65 15.73 1.07 18.74
CA PHE A 65 14.86 2.20 18.43
C PHE A 65 15.71 3.36 17.91
N ASN A 66 15.50 3.73 16.64
CA ASN A 66 16.11 4.90 16.04
C ASN A 66 15.02 5.94 15.75
N PRO A 67 14.95 7.04 16.52
CA PRO A 67 13.87 8.02 16.39
C PRO A 67 13.86 8.68 15.00
N THR A 68 15.03 8.88 14.39
CA THR A 68 15.13 9.45 13.04
C THR A 68 14.54 8.53 11.99
N LEU A 69 14.75 7.21 12.12
CA LEU A 69 14.18 6.23 11.20
C LEU A 69 12.64 6.14 11.39
N CYS A 70 12.17 6.15 12.64
CA CYS A 70 10.74 6.20 12.94
C CYS A 70 10.07 7.45 12.36
N LEU A 71 10.69 8.63 12.52
CA LEU A 71 10.15 9.87 11.98
C LEU A 71 10.06 9.83 10.45
N ARG A 72 11.10 9.32 9.76
CA ARG A 72 11.07 9.16 8.30
C ARG A 72 9.96 8.22 7.84
N ALA A 73 9.79 7.09 8.53
CA ALA A 73 8.70 6.15 8.25
C ALA A 73 7.32 6.78 8.48
N ALA A 74 7.16 7.55 9.56
CA ALA A 74 5.91 8.27 9.85
C ALA A 74 5.59 9.32 8.78
N ILE A 75 6.58 10.13 8.37
CA ILE A 75 6.40 11.12 7.29
C ILE A 75 6.01 10.41 5.99
N PHE A 76 6.65 9.30 5.65
CA PHE A 76 6.31 8.52 4.46
C PHE A 76 4.89 7.96 4.52
N ALA A 77 4.47 7.43 5.68
CA ALA A 77 3.11 6.95 5.89
C ALA A 77 2.07 8.07 5.73
N ILE A 78 2.32 9.24 6.33
CA ILE A 78 1.45 10.43 6.18
C ILE A 78 1.36 10.85 4.72
N PHE A 79 2.47 10.83 3.99
CA PHE A 79 2.52 11.15 2.57
C PHE A 79 1.65 10.20 1.74
N VAL A 80 1.74 8.88 1.99
CA VAL A 80 0.90 7.87 1.32
C VAL A 80 -0.58 8.11 1.63
N ILE A 81 -0.94 8.31 2.90
CA ILE A 81 -2.33 8.58 3.33
C ILE A 81 -2.87 9.85 2.66
N THR A 82 -2.05 10.91 2.62
CA THR A 82 -2.42 12.19 2.00
C THR A 82 -2.64 12.02 0.50
N SER A 83 -1.75 11.29 -0.18
CA SER A 83 -1.88 11.01 -1.60
C SER A 83 -3.15 10.22 -1.91
N ILE A 84 -3.46 9.17 -1.14
CA ILE A 84 -4.71 8.40 -1.27
C ILE A 84 -5.93 9.30 -1.05
N THR A 85 -5.88 10.18 -0.03
CA THR A 85 -6.98 11.13 0.26
C THR A 85 -7.19 12.12 -0.88
N ILE A 86 -6.10 12.59 -1.51
CA ILE A 86 -6.17 13.43 -2.71
C ILE A 86 -6.85 12.66 -3.84
N MET A 87 -6.47 11.40 -4.06
CA MET A 87 -7.09 10.56 -5.08
C MET A 87 -8.60 10.41 -4.87
N THR A 88 -9.06 10.21 -3.63
CA THR A 88 -10.50 10.11 -3.30
C THR A 88 -11.28 11.41 -3.57
N ARG A 89 -10.63 12.59 -3.52
CA ARG A 89 -11.32 13.89 -3.68
C ARG A 89 -11.17 14.52 -5.07
N PHE A 90 -10.00 14.37 -5.67
CA PHE A 90 -9.63 15.01 -6.93
C PHE A 90 -9.49 14.02 -8.08
N GLY A 91 -9.65 12.71 -7.82
CA GLY A 91 -9.53 11.67 -8.82
C GLY A 91 -8.11 11.10 -8.96
N PHE A 92 -8.03 9.97 -9.65
CA PHE A 92 -6.80 9.24 -9.89
C PHE A 92 -5.74 10.08 -10.63
N GLU A 93 -6.18 10.95 -11.54
CA GLU A 93 -5.33 11.75 -12.44
C GLU A 93 -4.31 12.65 -11.72
N TYR A 94 -4.66 13.22 -10.56
CA TYR A 94 -3.74 14.07 -9.80
C TYR A 94 -3.01 13.32 -8.68
N GLY A 95 -3.70 12.43 -7.98
CA GLY A 95 -3.11 11.79 -6.82
C GLY A 95 -2.15 10.64 -7.16
N ALA A 96 -2.38 9.91 -8.27
CA ALA A 96 -1.47 8.85 -8.69
C ALA A 96 -0.07 9.35 -9.07
N PRO A 97 0.08 10.46 -9.85
CA PRO A 97 1.39 11.04 -10.10
C PRO A 97 2.14 11.47 -8.85
N ILE A 98 1.44 12.10 -7.91
CA ILE A 98 2.03 12.54 -6.64
C ILE A 98 2.54 11.33 -5.86
N LEU A 99 1.68 10.32 -5.68
CA LEU A 99 2.05 9.09 -4.98
C LEU A 99 3.27 8.42 -5.64
N ALA A 100 3.21 8.21 -6.96
CA ALA A 100 4.27 7.53 -7.71
C ALA A 100 5.61 8.27 -7.60
N LEU A 101 5.59 9.60 -7.75
CA LEU A 101 6.79 10.44 -7.60
C LEU A 101 7.35 10.34 -6.17
N GLY A 102 6.50 10.44 -5.16
CA GLY A 102 6.96 10.35 -3.77
C GLY A 102 7.52 8.98 -3.40
N VAL A 103 6.94 7.89 -3.92
CA VAL A 103 7.49 6.54 -3.75
C VAL A 103 8.84 6.41 -4.45
N MET A 104 8.97 6.85 -5.70
CA MET A 104 10.24 6.78 -6.44
C MET A 104 11.35 7.59 -5.75
N LEU A 105 11.04 8.81 -5.30
CA LEU A 105 11.99 9.62 -4.52
C LEU A 105 12.31 8.98 -3.17
N GLY A 106 11.34 8.33 -2.52
CA GLY A 106 11.51 7.60 -1.26
C GLY A 106 12.43 6.39 -1.38
N ILE A 107 12.37 5.69 -2.51
CA ILE A 107 13.29 4.59 -2.87
C ILE A 107 14.69 5.15 -3.21
N GLY A 108 14.79 6.45 -3.49
CA GLY A 108 16.05 7.12 -3.81
C GLY A 108 16.36 7.17 -5.30
N GLU A 109 15.38 6.92 -6.17
CA GLU A 109 15.55 7.09 -7.61
C GLU A 109 15.72 8.59 -7.94
N ARG A 110 16.74 8.91 -8.73
CA ARG A 110 17.12 10.31 -9.06
C ARG A 110 17.18 10.56 -10.56
N ARG A 111 17.09 9.52 -11.39
CA ARG A 111 17.17 9.65 -12.85
C ARG A 111 15.89 10.33 -13.35
N LEU A 112 16.02 11.57 -13.82
CA LEU A 112 14.88 12.43 -14.20
C LEU A 112 13.94 11.76 -15.23
N HIS A 113 14.52 11.07 -16.23
CA HIS A 113 13.76 10.34 -17.25
C HIS A 113 12.88 9.24 -16.63
N TRP A 114 13.40 8.52 -15.63
CA TRP A 114 12.66 7.48 -14.93
C TRP A 114 11.59 8.05 -14.00
N LEU A 115 11.89 9.17 -13.33
CA LEU A 115 10.92 9.88 -12.51
C LEU A 115 9.73 10.33 -13.36
N PHE A 116 9.98 10.99 -14.50
CA PHE A 116 8.92 11.44 -15.39
C PHE A 116 8.10 10.28 -15.97
N LEU A 117 8.77 9.21 -16.42
CA LEU A 117 8.09 8.01 -16.91
C LEU A 117 7.18 7.40 -15.83
N GLY A 118 7.71 7.19 -14.63
CA GLY A 118 6.97 6.53 -13.56
C GLY A 118 5.88 7.40 -12.93
N SER A 119 6.11 8.70 -12.78
CA SER A 119 5.14 9.59 -12.15
C SER A 119 4.07 10.08 -13.11
N THR A 120 4.36 10.21 -14.40
CA THR A 120 3.45 10.92 -15.32
C THR A 120 2.98 10.00 -16.43
N VAL A 121 3.92 9.37 -17.15
CA VAL A 121 3.56 8.55 -18.31
C VAL A 121 2.76 7.32 -17.88
N ILE A 122 3.19 6.62 -16.83
CA ILE A 122 2.48 5.42 -16.36
C ILE A 122 1.08 5.77 -15.83
N PRO A 123 0.88 6.73 -14.89
CA PRO A 123 -0.47 7.06 -14.42
C PRO A 123 -1.41 7.55 -15.52
N ILE A 124 -0.94 8.39 -16.45
CA ILE A 124 -1.76 8.84 -17.58
C ILE A 124 -2.15 7.66 -18.47
N SER A 125 -1.20 6.74 -18.74
CA SER A 125 -1.50 5.55 -19.54
C SER A 125 -2.53 4.65 -18.88
N VAL A 126 -2.43 4.46 -17.56
CA VAL A 126 -3.40 3.68 -16.77
C VAL A 126 -4.76 4.35 -16.79
N TRP A 127 -4.81 5.67 -16.59
CA TRP A 127 -6.04 6.44 -16.65
C TRP A 127 -6.73 6.32 -18.02
N LEU A 128 -5.98 6.54 -19.11
CA LEU A 128 -6.50 6.41 -20.48
C LEU A 128 -7.03 5.00 -20.76
N LEU A 129 -6.27 3.97 -20.41
CA LEU A 129 -6.65 2.59 -20.68
C LEU A 129 -7.87 2.17 -19.86
N VAL A 130 -7.89 2.45 -18.56
CA VAL A 130 -8.95 1.89 -17.71
C VAL A 130 -10.23 2.71 -17.81
N GLU A 131 -10.13 4.04 -17.80
CA GLU A 131 -11.32 4.89 -17.80
C GLU A 131 -11.91 5.06 -19.19
N ASN A 132 -11.08 5.23 -20.23
CA ASN A 132 -11.59 5.48 -21.58
C ASN A 132 -11.72 4.21 -22.44
N VAL A 133 -10.94 3.15 -22.20
CA VAL A 133 -11.02 1.92 -23.01
C VAL A 133 -11.84 0.84 -22.32
N LEU A 134 -11.72 0.72 -20.99
CA LEU A 134 -12.45 -0.30 -20.22
C LEU A 134 -13.76 0.23 -19.61
N ASP A 135 -14.10 1.51 -19.82
CA ASP A 135 -15.24 2.21 -19.20
C ASP A 135 -15.32 1.95 -17.68
N ARG A 136 -14.16 1.83 -17.03
CA ARG A 136 -14.06 1.63 -15.59
C ARG A 136 -13.52 2.87 -14.92
N VAL A 137 -14.34 3.40 -14.03
CA VAL A 137 -14.00 4.52 -13.17
C VAL A 137 -12.84 4.10 -12.26
N LEU A 138 -11.67 4.73 -12.43
CA LEU A 138 -10.51 4.51 -11.55
C LEU A 138 -10.58 5.32 -10.25
N MET A 139 -11.60 6.17 -10.12
CA MET A 139 -12.18 6.73 -8.89
C MET A 139 -13.44 7.55 -9.19
#